data_AF-A0AAW7BFQ5-F1
#
_entry.id   AF-A0AAW7BFQ5-F1
#
_cell.length_a   1.000
_cell.length_b   1.000
_cell.length_c   1.000
_cell.angle_alpha   90.00
_cell.angle_beta   90.00
_cell.angle_gamma   90.00
#
_symmetry.space_group_name_H-M   'P 1'
#
loop_
_entity.id
_entity.type
_entity.pdbx_description
1 polymer ?
#
loop_
_entity_poly.entity_id
_entity_poly.type
_entity_poly.pdbx_seq_one_letter_code
_entity_poly.pdbx_strand_id
1 'polypeptide(L)'
;MAEALSVQAQAKPKKAKRANRPIYFEFKRMVDPETGEVRLALLADSDIDKYLLKERGYREGDKVRAELKQPRDLVKHRRVHRLGQLVARSLDKFQGMDAHSVIKKLQGDAGVCCQEEFFDLGSLGRVSRQIPESLAFDEMPEERFLEFWRGICQHLIASYWPNLDEDQIDEMVQMMPAEMT
;
A
#
# COMPACT_ATOMS: atom_id res chain seq x y z
N MET A 1 0.08 -61.51 -10.48
CA MET A 1 -0.36 -60.64 -9.38
C MET A 1 0.64 -59.51 -9.28
N ALA A 2 0.39 -58.43 -10.02
CA ALA A 2 1.24 -57.25 -10.09
C ALA A 2 0.62 -56.17 -9.20
N GLU A 3 1.38 -55.60 -8.29
CA GLU A 3 0.97 -54.42 -7.55
C GLU A 3 2.06 -53.36 -7.72
N ALA A 4 1.81 -52.45 -8.66
CA ALA A 4 2.64 -51.30 -8.94
C ALA A 4 2.27 -50.18 -7.96
N LEU A 5 3.20 -49.86 -7.05
CA LEU A 5 3.13 -48.69 -6.19
C LEU A 5 3.19 -47.41 -7.04
N SER A 6 2.08 -46.68 -7.11
CA SER A 6 1.99 -45.39 -7.77
C SER A 6 2.60 -44.30 -6.87
N VAL A 7 3.76 -43.78 -7.26
CA VAL A 7 4.35 -42.60 -6.63
C VAL A 7 3.61 -41.37 -7.16
N GLN A 8 2.71 -40.81 -6.35
CA GLN A 8 2.05 -39.55 -6.66
C GLN A 8 3.08 -38.41 -6.64
N ALA A 9 3.27 -37.77 -7.79
CA ALA A 9 4.10 -36.58 -7.93
C ALA A 9 3.48 -35.43 -7.10
N GLN A 10 4.18 -34.99 -6.06
CA GLN A 10 3.78 -33.84 -5.26
C GLN A 10 3.76 -32.59 -6.14
N ALA A 11 2.58 -31.97 -6.26
CA ALA A 11 2.40 -30.71 -6.97
C ALA A 11 3.20 -29.60 -6.29
N LYS A 12 4.13 -28.97 -7.04
CA LYS A 12 4.92 -27.83 -6.55
C LYS A 12 3.98 -26.72 -6.06
N PRO A 13 4.29 -26.04 -4.94
CA PRO A 13 3.46 -24.97 -4.41
C PRO A 13 3.33 -23.86 -5.47
N LYS A 14 2.09 -23.53 -5.82
CA LYS A 14 1.78 -22.41 -6.72
C LYS A 14 2.35 -21.14 -6.07
N LYS A 15 3.35 -20.53 -6.72
CA LYS A 15 3.89 -19.23 -6.28
C LYS A 15 2.73 -18.26 -6.16
N ALA A 16 2.58 -17.66 -4.97
CA ALA A 16 1.53 -16.68 -4.70
C ALA A 16 1.53 -15.63 -5.82
N LYS A 17 0.34 -15.30 -6.35
CA LYS A 17 0.16 -14.17 -7.27
C LYS A 17 0.74 -12.95 -6.57
N ARG A 18 1.86 -12.45 -7.07
CA ARG A 18 2.53 -11.28 -6.50
C ARG A 18 1.59 -10.09 -6.63
N ALA A 19 1.39 -9.36 -5.54
CA ALA A 19 0.54 -8.18 -5.53
C ALA A 19 1.00 -7.23 -6.65
N ASN A 20 0.08 -6.89 -7.55
CA ASN A 20 0.35 -6.03 -8.70
C ASN A 20 0.43 -4.56 -8.24
N ARG A 21 1.44 -4.23 -7.42
CA ARG A 21 1.63 -2.86 -6.91
C ARG A 21 1.90 -1.91 -8.09
N PRO A 22 1.26 -0.73 -8.20
CA PRO A 22 1.63 0.22 -9.23
C PRO A 22 3.11 0.60 -9.13
N ILE A 23 3.74 0.95 -10.25
CA ILE A 23 5.09 1.51 -10.31
C ILE A 23 4.94 2.98 -10.65
N TYR A 24 5.45 3.86 -9.79
CA TYR A 24 5.39 5.29 -10.02
C TYR A 24 6.62 5.75 -10.81
N PHE A 25 6.37 6.68 -11.73
CA PHE A 25 7.40 7.26 -12.57
C PHE A 25 7.33 8.77 -12.56
N GLU A 26 8.50 9.40 -12.65
CA GLU A 26 8.69 10.82 -12.81
C GLU A 26 9.30 11.12 -14.19
N PHE A 27 8.79 12.15 -14.86
CA PHE A 27 9.41 12.65 -16.08
C PHE A 27 10.64 13.50 -15.75
N LYS A 28 11.82 13.08 -16.23
CA LYS A 28 13.06 13.86 -16.11
C LYS A 28 13.72 14.06 -17.47
N ARG A 29 14.47 15.16 -17.58
CA ARG A 29 15.36 15.41 -18.71
C ARG A 29 16.61 14.55 -18.55
N MET A 30 16.87 13.71 -19.54
CA MET A 30 18.00 12.80 -19.58
C MET A 30 18.76 12.96 -20.90
N VAL A 31 20.06 12.71 -20.88
CA VAL A 31 20.87 12.68 -22.10
C VAL A 31 20.86 11.27 -22.64
N ASP A 32 20.46 11.11 -23.90
CA ASP A 32 20.59 9.85 -24.62
C ASP A 32 22.08 9.56 -24.84
N PRO A 33 22.62 8.43 -24.33
CA PRO A 33 24.04 8.13 -24.40
C PRO A 33 24.54 7.85 -25.83
N GLU A 34 23.67 7.46 -26.76
CA GLU A 34 24.06 7.18 -28.15
C GLU A 34 24.08 8.44 -29.00
N THR A 35 23.10 9.33 -28.80
CA THR A 35 22.90 10.51 -29.66
C THR A 35 23.40 11.81 -29.03
N GLY A 36 23.61 11.86 -27.73
CA GLY A 36 23.99 13.07 -26.98
C GLY A 36 22.87 14.10 -26.83
N GLU A 37 21.65 13.79 -27.30
CA GLU A 37 20.50 14.69 -27.23
C GLU A 37 19.82 14.63 -25.85
N VAL A 38 19.30 15.78 -25.40
CA VAL A 38 18.45 15.83 -24.21
C VAL A 38 17.03 15.40 -24.58
N ARG A 39 16.54 14.33 -23.94
CA ARG A 39 15.19 13.80 -24.12
C ARG A 39 14.46 13.71 -22.78
N LEU A 40 13.13 13.69 -22.84
CA LEU A 40 12.28 13.41 -21.69
C LEU A 40 12.16 11.89 -21.52
N ALA A 41 12.45 11.40 -20.31
CA ALA A 41 12.38 9.99 -19.96
C ALA A 41 11.58 9.78 -18.67
N LEU A 42 10.87 8.65 -18.59
CA LEU A 42 10.22 8.18 -17.37
C LEU A 42 11.24 7.42 -16.52
N LEU A 43 11.45 7.88 -15.30
CA LEU A 43 12.32 7.24 -14.32
C LEU A 43 11.49 6.78 -13.13
N ALA A 44 11.87 5.65 -12.53
CA ALA A 44 11.28 5.19 -11.27
C ALA A 44 11.39 6.30 -10.20
N ASP A 45 10.27 6.58 -9.53
CA ASP A 45 10.16 7.67 -8.54
C ASP A 45 10.95 7.34 -7.27
N SER A 46 10.78 6.12 -6.75
CA SER A 46 11.44 5.63 -5.53
C SER A 46 12.41 4.46 -5.76
N ASP A 47 13.19 4.11 -4.73
CA ASP A 47 14.03 2.90 -4.75
C ASP A 47 13.19 1.61 -4.75
N ILE A 48 11.98 1.66 -4.20
CA ILE A 48 11.02 0.56 -4.25
C ILE A 48 10.56 0.36 -5.70
N ASP A 49 10.27 1.44 -6.44
CA ASP A 49 9.89 1.36 -7.86
C ASP A 49 11.02 0.79 -8.72
N LYS A 50 12.27 1.18 -8.46
CA LYS A 50 13.45 0.58 -9.11
C LYS A 50 13.54 -0.93 -8.85
N TYR A 51 13.29 -1.34 -7.61
CA TYR A 51 13.25 -2.75 -7.25
C TYR A 51 12.12 -3.49 -7.98
N LEU A 52 10.92 -2.92 -8.03
CA LEU A 52 9.77 -3.50 -8.72
C LEU A 52 10.01 -3.66 -10.24
N LEU A 53 10.68 -2.70 -10.88
CA LEU A 53 11.08 -2.80 -12.28
C LEU A 53 12.00 -4.00 -12.53
N LYS A 54 13.02 -4.18 -11.68
CA LYS A 54 13.93 -5.33 -11.74
C LYS A 54 13.21 -6.64 -11.45
N GLU A 55 12.32 -6.64 -10.46
CA GLU A 55 11.56 -7.82 -10.07
C GLU A 55 10.62 -8.29 -11.18
N ARG A 56 10.03 -7.35 -11.93
CA ARG A 56 9.20 -7.63 -13.12
C ARG A 56 10.00 -7.96 -14.37
N GLY A 57 11.32 -7.80 -14.33
CA GLY A 57 12.23 -8.20 -15.40
C GLY A 57 12.28 -7.25 -16.60
N TYR A 58 11.88 -5.98 -16.44
CA TYR A 58 12.03 -4.97 -17.48
C TYR A 58 13.51 -4.66 -17.74
N ARG A 59 13.88 -4.49 -19.02
CA ARG A 59 15.24 -4.27 -19.49
C ARG A 59 15.30 -3.16 -20.54
N GLU A 60 16.52 -2.69 -20.79
CA GLU A 60 16.79 -1.79 -21.90
C GLU A 60 16.38 -2.42 -23.25
N GLY A 61 15.69 -1.65 -24.09
CA GLY A 61 15.18 -2.11 -25.39
C GLY A 61 13.78 -2.74 -25.36
N ASP A 62 13.20 -2.99 -24.19
CA ASP A 62 11.85 -3.55 -24.09
C ASP A 62 10.79 -2.56 -24.61
N LYS A 63 9.91 -3.03 -25.50
CA LYS A 63 8.73 -2.29 -25.94
C LYS A 63 7.56 -2.59 -25.02
N VAL A 64 7.17 -1.61 -24.23
CA VAL A 64 6.03 -1.71 -23.30
C VAL A 64 4.91 -0.76 -23.71
N ARG A 65 3.66 -1.22 -23.61
CA ARG A 65 2.50 -0.33 -23.69
C ARG A 65 2.25 0.24 -22.30
N ALA A 66 2.29 1.56 -22.16
CA ALA A 66 2.00 2.24 -20.91
C ALA A 66 0.64 2.94 -21.00
N GLU A 67 -0.19 2.75 -19.97
CA GLU A 67 -1.35 3.60 -19.70
C GLU A 67 -0.99 4.50 -18.53
N LEU A 68 -0.77 5.78 -18.81
CA LEU A 68 -0.30 6.74 -17.82
C LEU A 68 -1.49 7.40 -17.13
N LYS A 69 -1.55 7.29 -15.80
CA LYS A 69 -2.51 7.99 -14.96
C LYS A 69 -1.74 8.89 -14.00
N GLN A 70 -2.07 10.17 -13.97
CA GLN A 70 -1.49 11.06 -12.97
C GLN A 70 -2.01 10.69 -11.58
N PRO A 71 -1.12 10.53 -10.59
CA PRO A 71 -1.53 10.38 -9.21
C PRO A 71 -2.17 11.69 -8.71
N ARG A 72 -3.35 11.61 -8.06
CA ARG A 72 -4.23 12.80 -7.88
C ARG A 72 -3.91 13.71 -6.68
N ASP A 73 -3.16 13.25 -5.68
CA ASP A 73 -2.74 13.99 -4.46
C ASP A 73 -1.61 13.33 -3.59
N LEU A 74 -0.33 13.47 -3.97
CA LEU A 74 0.81 12.87 -3.24
C LEU A 74 0.91 13.36 -1.78
N VAL A 75 0.32 14.52 -1.48
CA VAL A 75 0.35 15.16 -0.17
C VAL A 75 -0.48 14.36 0.83
N LYS A 76 -1.68 13.92 0.43
CA LYS A 76 -2.54 13.07 1.27
C LYS A 76 -1.89 11.71 1.60
N HIS A 77 -1.21 11.09 0.64
CA HIS A 77 -0.47 9.84 0.89
C HIS A 77 0.63 10.04 1.94
N ARG A 78 1.42 11.12 1.80
CA ARG A 78 2.44 11.49 2.78
C ARG A 78 1.84 11.76 4.17
N ARG A 79 0.68 12.41 4.23
CA ARG A 79 -0.05 12.68 5.48
C ARG A 79 -0.45 11.40 6.21
N VAL A 80 -0.99 10.41 5.50
CA VAL A 80 -1.35 9.10 6.08
C VAL A 80 -0.12 8.33 6.56
N HIS A 81 0.97 8.35 5.79
CA HIS A 81 2.23 7.72 6.22
C HIS A 81 2.79 8.35 7.49
N ARG A 82 2.76 9.69 7.60
CA ARG A 82 3.19 10.41 8.81
C ARG A 82 2.32 10.05 10.01
N LEU A 83 1.00 9.91 9.83
CA LEU A 83 0.11 9.42 10.89
C LEU A 83 0.51 8.01 11.35
N GLY A 84 0.80 7.11 10.42
CA GLY A 84 1.27 5.76 10.76
C GLY A 84 2.55 5.77 11.57
N GLN A 85 3.52 6.63 11.23
CA GLN A 85 4.76 6.79 11.99
C GLN A 85 4.52 7.40 13.37
N LEU A 86 3.66 8.43 13.46
CA LEU A 86 3.31 9.06 14.72
C LEU A 86 2.75 8.02 15.69
N VAL A 87 1.83 7.19 15.20
CA VAL A 87 1.23 6.11 16.00
C VAL A 87 2.26 5.04 16.36
N ALA A 88 3.11 4.60 15.43
CA ALA A 88 4.15 3.61 15.69
C ALA A 88 5.14 4.04 16.78
N ARG A 89 5.45 5.34 16.84
CA ARG A 89 6.37 5.94 17.82
C ARG A 89 5.69 6.25 19.16
N SER A 90 4.40 6.59 19.13
CA SER A 90 3.67 7.05 20.32
C SER A 90 2.99 5.92 21.09
N LEU A 91 2.64 4.81 20.44
CA LEU A 91 1.83 3.75 21.04
C LEU A 91 2.56 2.40 21.04
N ASP A 92 2.70 1.81 22.23
CA ASP A 92 3.38 0.52 22.45
C ASP A 92 2.81 -0.62 21.60
N LYS A 93 1.49 -0.62 21.36
CA LYS A 93 0.78 -1.61 20.53
C LYS A 93 1.32 -1.70 19.09
N PHE A 94 1.99 -0.64 18.62
CA PHE A 94 2.45 -0.48 17.25
C PHE A 94 3.98 -0.33 17.14
N GLN A 95 4.71 -0.50 18.24
CA GLN A 95 6.17 -0.46 18.21
C GLN A 95 6.75 -1.53 17.28
N GLY A 96 7.76 -1.14 16.51
CA GLY A 96 8.43 -2.02 15.54
C GLY A 96 7.65 -2.30 14.25
N MET A 97 6.44 -1.75 14.09
CA MET A 97 5.68 -1.84 12.84
C MET A 97 6.06 -0.70 11.89
N ASP A 98 6.07 -0.98 10.59
CA ASP A 98 6.16 0.07 9.57
C ASP A 98 4.84 0.87 9.47
N ALA A 99 4.91 2.09 8.98
CA ALA A 99 3.78 3.01 8.91
C ALA A 99 2.57 2.42 8.14
N HIS A 100 2.82 1.68 7.06
CA HIS A 100 1.77 1.08 6.26
C HIS A 100 1.06 -0.07 7.01
N SER A 101 1.83 -0.90 7.72
CA SER A 101 1.30 -1.95 8.59
C SER A 101 0.49 -1.38 9.76
N VAL A 102 0.91 -0.25 10.33
CA VAL A 102 0.15 0.47 11.38
C VAL A 102 -1.17 0.98 10.84
N ILE A 103 -1.17 1.67 9.69
CA ILE A 103 -2.40 2.20 9.10
C ILE A 103 -3.40 1.08 8.76
N LYS A 104 -2.95 -0.04 8.19
CA LYS A 104 -3.85 -1.18 7.93
C LYS A 104 -4.44 -1.78 9.18
N LYS A 105 -3.66 -1.85 10.26
CA LYS A 105 -4.14 -2.34 11.55
C LYS A 105 -5.14 -1.37 12.17
N LEU A 106 -4.87 -0.06 12.13
CA LEU A 106 -5.81 0.98 12.56
C LEU A 106 -7.11 0.96 11.75
N GLN A 107 -7.05 0.76 10.43
CA GLN A 107 -8.25 0.59 9.60
C GLN A 107 -9.12 -0.56 10.09
N GLY A 108 -8.51 -1.72 10.34
CA GLY A 108 -9.21 -2.89 10.87
C GLY A 108 -9.79 -2.66 12.27
N ASP A 109 -9.00 -2.05 13.17
CA ASP A 109 -9.43 -1.75 14.53
C ASP A 109 -10.58 -0.72 14.57
N ALA A 110 -10.57 0.26 13.65
CA ALA A 110 -11.60 1.28 13.54
C ALA A 110 -12.83 0.82 12.74
N GLY A 111 -12.72 -0.24 11.94
CA GLY A 111 -13.77 -0.68 11.01
C GLY A 111 -14.05 0.30 9.86
N VAL A 112 -13.10 1.20 9.57
CA VAL A 112 -13.28 2.28 8.59
C VAL A 112 -12.71 1.85 7.25
N CYS A 113 -13.46 2.10 6.18
CA CYS A 113 -13.09 1.69 4.81
C CYS A 113 -12.71 0.21 4.72
N CYS A 114 -13.52 -0.66 5.34
CA CYS A 114 -13.36 -2.11 5.28
C CYS A 114 -14.48 -2.73 4.44
N GLN A 115 -14.15 -3.73 3.64
CA GLN A 115 -15.11 -4.55 2.89
C GLN A 115 -15.37 -5.86 3.64
N GLU A 116 -16.61 -6.32 3.64
CA GLU A 116 -16.96 -7.65 4.13
C GLU A 116 -16.85 -8.67 3.00
N GLU A 117 -15.91 -9.59 3.13
CA GLU A 117 -15.88 -10.80 2.31
C GLU A 117 -16.53 -11.95 3.08
N PHE A 118 -17.47 -12.63 2.41
CA PHE A 118 -18.11 -13.84 2.92
C PHE A 118 -17.42 -15.07 2.32
N PHE A 119 -16.89 -15.92 3.21
CA PHE A 119 -16.35 -17.22 2.84
C PHE A 119 -17.38 -18.29 3.16
N ASP A 120 -17.82 -19.01 2.13
CA ASP A 120 -18.67 -20.18 2.30
C ASP A 120 -17.78 -21.42 2.47
N LEU A 121 -17.79 -22.00 3.68
CA LEU A 121 -17.03 -23.20 4.01
C LEU A 121 -17.87 -24.47 3.81
N GLY A 122 -18.96 -24.39 3.05
CA GLY A 122 -19.83 -25.52 2.77
C GLY A 122 -20.52 -26.03 4.03
N SER A 123 -20.22 -27.27 4.45
CA SER A 123 -20.86 -27.89 5.61
C SER A 123 -20.49 -27.26 6.96
N LEU A 124 -19.44 -26.44 7.02
CA LEU A 124 -18.98 -25.74 8.22
C LEU A 124 -19.64 -24.35 8.41
N GLY A 125 -20.47 -23.92 7.46
CA GLY A 125 -21.17 -22.63 7.51
C GLY A 125 -20.42 -21.48 6.82
N ARG A 126 -20.92 -20.25 7.02
CA ARG A 126 -20.36 -19.03 6.42
C ARG A 126 -19.61 -18.22 7.46
N VAL A 127 -18.42 -17.75 7.11
CA VAL A 127 -17.60 -16.86 7.93
C VAL A 127 -17.42 -15.56 7.17
N SER A 128 -17.72 -14.43 7.81
CA SER A 128 -17.39 -13.11 7.28
C SER A 128 -16.03 -12.64 7.80
N ARG A 129 -15.27 -11.95 6.95
CA ARG A 129 -14.05 -11.25 7.33
C ARG A 129 -14.10 -9.82 6.81
N GLN A 130 -13.80 -8.89 7.71
CA GLN A 130 -13.55 -7.49 7.38
C GLN A 130 -12.13 -7.37 6.80
N ILE A 131 -12.02 -6.88 5.58
CA ILE A 131 -10.76 -6.65 4.87
C ILE A 131 -10.63 -5.14 4.63
N PRO A 132 -9.60 -4.47 5.19
CA PRO A 132 -9.34 -3.07 4.89
C PRO A 132 -9.16 -2.84 3.39
N GLU A 133 -9.88 -1.87 2.84
CA GLU A 133 -9.72 -1.42 1.47
C GLU A 133 -8.30 -0.89 1.28
N SER A 134 -7.71 -1.19 0.12
CA SER A 134 -6.42 -0.61 -0.22
C SER A 134 -6.58 0.90 -0.36
N LEU A 135 -5.84 1.67 0.44
CA LEU A 135 -5.66 3.12 0.26
C LEU A 135 -4.76 3.41 -0.95
N ALA A 136 -4.84 2.59 -2.00
CA ALA A 136 -4.09 2.80 -3.22
C ALA A 136 -4.53 4.15 -3.79
N PHE A 137 -3.56 5.04 -3.81
CA PHE A 137 -3.71 6.47 -3.95
C PHE A 137 -4.28 6.90 -5.33
N ASP A 138 -4.24 5.99 -6.30
CA ASP A 138 -4.78 6.15 -7.64
C ASP A 138 -6.25 5.68 -7.80
N GLU A 139 -6.85 5.08 -6.77
CA GLU A 139 -8.20 4.47 -6.85
C GLU A 139 -9.23 5.06 -5.87
N MET A 140 -8.83 5.92 -4.92
CA MET A 140 -9.73 6.46 -3.89
C MET A 140 -10.19 7.92 -4.18
N PRO A 141 -11.51 8.21 -4.21
CA PRO A 141 -12.04 9.58 -4.26
C PRO A 141 -11.69 10.41 -3.01
N GLU A 142 -11.67 11.74 -3.14
CA GLU A 142 -11.35 12.65 -2.03
C GLU A 142 -12.33 12.53 -0.86
N GLU A 143 -13.63 12.42 -1.13
CA GLU A 143 -14.66 12.23 -0.10
C GLU A 143 -14.37 10.97 0.72
N ARG A 144 -14.00 9.87 0.05
CA ARG A 144 -13.67 8.61 0.69
C ARG A 144 -12.40 8.70 1.54
N PHE A 145 -11.42 9.48 1.11
CA PHE A 145 -10.24 9.77 1.91
C PHE A 145 -10.57 10.57 3.17
N LEU A 146 -11.46 11.55 3.09
CA LEU A 146 -11.89 12.34 4.24
C LEU A 146 -12.68 11.48 5.25
N GLU A 147 -13.54 10.58 4.77
CA GLU A 147 -14.21 9.58 5.61
C GLU A 147 -13.19 8.70 6.34
N PHE A 148 -12.20 8.19 5.59
CA PHE A 148 -11.10 7.42 6.16
C PHE A 148 -10.36 8.20 7.26
N TRP A 149 -9.94 9.43 6.95
CA TRP A 149 -9.17 10.27 7.87
C TRP A 149 -9.93 10.54 9.16
N ARG A 150 -11.18 11.00 9.05
CA ARG A 150 -12.05 11.27 10.21
C ARG A 150 -12.26 10.02 11.05
N GLY A 151 -12.58 8.89 10.42
CA GLY A 151 -12.83 7.64 11.13
C GLY A 151 -11.60 7.17 11.92
N ILE A 152 -10.40 7.29 11.36
CA ILE A 152 -9.16 6.95 12.06
C ILE A 152 -8.90 7.93 13.22
N CYS A 153 -9.04 9.24 13.00
CA CYS A 153 -8.84 10.23 14.06
C CYS A 153 -9.80 9.99 15.23
N GLN A 154 -11.08 9.75 14.95
CA GLN A 154 -12.08 9.43 15.98
C GLN A 154 -11.74 8.16 16.75
N HIS A 155 -11.27 7.11 16.07
CA HIS A 155 -10.82 5.90 16.76
C HIS A 155 -9.61 6.15 17.66
N LEU A 156 -8.64 6.95 17.18
CA LEU A 156 -7.46 7.32 17.96
C LEU A 156 -7.82 8.13 19.20
N ILE A 157 -8.72 9.12 19.06
CA ILE A 157 -9.22 9.92 20.17
C ILE A 157 -9.93 9.02 21.18
N ALA A 158 -10.87 8.19 20.73
CA ALA A 158 -11.65 7.32 21.62
C ALA A 158 -10.79 6.28 22.37
N SER A 159 -9.74 5.77 21.74
CA SER A 159 -9.01 4.60 22.25
C SER A 159 -7.66 4.93 22.90
N TYR A 160 -6.97 5.98 22.45
CA TYR A 160 -5.58 6.24 22.83
C TYR A 160 -5.32 7.70 23.26
N TRP A 161 -5.97 8.67 22.62
CA TRP A 161 -5.74 10.10 22.84
C TRP A 161 -7.03 10.87 23.16
N PRO A 162 -7.75 10.53 24.25
CA PRO A 162 -9.07 11.10 24.55
C PRO A 162 -9.06 12.60 24.87
N ASN A 163 -7.87 13.15 25.13
CA ASN A 163 -7.68 14.58 25.41
C ASN A 163 -7.29 15.39 24.16
N LEU A 164 -7.21 14.74 23.00
CA LEU A 164 -6.89 15.41 21.73
C LEU A 164 -8.14 15.51 20.84
N ASP A 165 -8.15 16.51 19.97
CA ASP A 165 -9.11 16.63 18.87
C ASP A 165 -8.46 16.30 17.50
N GLU A 166 -9.29 16.29 16.44
CA GLU A 166 -8.83 15.95 15.09
C GLU A 166 -7.78 16.94 14.55
N ASP A 167 -7.90 18.22 14.92
CA ASP A 167 -7.00 19.28 14.46
C ASP A 167 -5.62 19.17 15.13
N GLN A 168 -5.59 18.88 16.43
CA GLN A 168 -4.35 18.63 17.18
C GLN A 168 -3.62 17.39 16.67
N ILE A 169 -4.35 16.31 16.34
CA ILE A 169 -3.75 15.14 15.69
C ILE A 169 -3.14 15.54 14.35
N ASP A 170 -3.83 16.37 13.56
CA ASP A 170 -3.29 16.81 12.29
C ASP A 170 -2.03 17.67 12.43
N GLU A 171 -2.01 18.60 13.39
CA GLU A 171 -0.82 19.39 13.70
C GLU A 171 0.37 18.50 14.06
N MET A 172 0.14 17.48 14.90
CA MET A 172 1.17 16.49 15.24
C MET A 172 1.68 15.73 14.02
N VAL A 173 0.78 15.35 13.10
CA VAL A 173 1.14 14.69 11.83
C VAL A 173 1.94 15.62 10.92
N GLN A 174 1.60 16.91 10.86
CA GLN A 174 2.33 17.88 10.05
C GLN A 174 3.75 18.14 10.57
N MET A 175 3.95 18.08 11.89
CA MET A 175 5.25 18.20 12.55
C MET A 175 6.16 16.97 12.36
N MET A 176 5.62 15.83 11.91
CA MET A 176 6.43 14.66 11.60
C MET A 176 7.34 14.91 10.39
N PRO A 177 8.62 14.49 10.45
CA PRO A 177 9.55 14.71 9.35
C PRO A 177 9.04 14.04 8.08
N ALA A 178 9.18 14.72 6.94
CA ALA A 178 8.93 14.13 5.63
C ALA A 178 10.03 13.11 5.34
N GLU A 179 9.76 11.82 5.53
CA GLU A 179 10.69 10.79 5.05
C GLU A 179 10.65 10.72 3.52
N MET A 180 11.83 10.56 2.91
CA MET A 180 11.98 10.21 1.50
C MET A 180 11.60 8.73 1.35
N THR A 181 10.31 8.43 1.22
CA THR A 181 9.82 7.13 0.75
C THR A 181 9.96 7.01 -0.75
#